data_AF-A0A0L0K7G1-F1
#
_entry.id   AF-A0A0L0K7G1-F1
#
_cell.length_a   1.000
_cell.length_b   1.000
_cell.length_c   1.000
_cell.angle_alpha   90.00
_cell.angle_beta   90.00
_cell.angle_gamma   90.00
#
_symmetry.space_group_name_H-M   'P 1'
#
loop_
_entity.id
_entity.type
_entity.pdbx_description
1 polymer ?
#
loop_
_entity_poly.entity_id
_entity_poly.type
_entity_poly.pdbx_seq_one_letter_code
_entity_poly.pdbx_strand_id
1 'polypeptide(L)'
;MSAPDDSPVGAERSVGQLFASATAEMSALVHDEIALAKAQLKRDVKRGAISGGAFTVAGVVLLFSLPMLNFALAYGIRTWSHWNLAVCFLLSFAANVLVAVLLGLVGVAMAKKAAKSKAPQKVAASMKETAGVLQNAKPHPRPELVEGKAPKAVEAVARSTS
;
A
#
# COMPACT_ATOMS: atom_id res chain seq x y z
N MET A 1 19.66 51.41 -40.36
CA MET A 1 20.77 50.51 -40.03
C MET A 1 20.26 49.56 -38.97
N SER A 2 20.13 48.28 -39.31
CA SER A 2 19.54 47.22 -38.48
C SER A 2 20.41 46.92 -37.26
N ALA A 3 19.80 46.72 -36.10
CA ALA A 3 20.45 46.05 -34.97
C ALA A 3 20.39 44.52 -35.21
N PRO A 4 21.48 43.76 -34.98
CA PRO A 4 21.44 42.32 -35.09
C PRO A 4 20.81 41.70 -33.83
N ASP A 5 19.90 40.75 -34.06
CA ASP A 5 19.46 39.74 -33.10
C ASP A 5 20.65 38.82 -32.78
N ASP A 6 21.25 38.99 -31.60
CA ASP A 6 22.20 38.02 -31.02
C ASP A 6 21.54 37.30 -29.85
N SER A 7 20.48 36.55 -30.16
CA SER A 7 20.13 35.38 -29.34
C SER A 7 20.96 34.21 -29.89
N PRO A 8 21.83 33.57 -29.08
CA PRO A 8 22.61 32.43 -29.55
C PRO A 8 21.66 31.22 -29.70
N VAL A 9 20.98 31.15 -30.84
CA VAL A 9 20.34 29.95 -31.34
C VAL A 9 21.47 29.04 -31.84
N GLY A 10 21.97 28.16 -30.97
CA GLY A 10 22.90 27.10 -31.41
C GLY A 10 24.17 26.90 -30.57
N ALA A 11 24.13 27.10 -29.26
CA ALA A 11 25.06 26.34 -28.42
C ALA A 11 24.61 24.87 -28.50
N GLU A 12 25.27 24.04 -29.32
CA GLU A 12 25.09 22.59 -29.31
C GLU A 12 25.16 22.13 -27.85
N ARG A 13 24.00 21.78 -27.28
CA ARG A 13 23.88 21.37 -25.89
C ARG A 13 24.84 20.21 -25.72
N SER A 14 25.87 20.36 -24.88
CA SER A 14 26.89 19.32 -24.75
C SER A 14 26.21 18.02 -24.35
N VAL A 15 26.72 16.88 -24.81
CA VAL A 15 26.15 15.55 -24.51
C VAL A 15 25.97 15.37 -22.99
N GLY A 16 26.89 15.91 -22.18
CA GLY A 16 26.77 15.92 -20.72
C GLY A 16 25.62 16.79 -20.20
N GLN A 17 25.33 17.92 -20.84
CA GLN A 17 24.21 18.79 -20.50
C GLN A 17 22.84 18.24 -20.93
N LEU A 18 22.78 17.43 -21.99
CA LEU A 18 21.58 16.67 -22.41
C LEU A 18 21.30 15.51 -21.46
N PHE A 19 22.34 14.77 -21.07
CA PHE A 19 22.23 13.68 -20.11
C PHE A 19 21.85 14.19 -18.71
N ALA A 20 22.41 15.33 -18.28
CA ALA A 20 22.05 15.98 -17.03
C ALA A 20 20.58 16.44 -17.01
N SER A 21 20.09 17.04 -18.10
CA SER A 21 18.67 17.42 -18.19
C SER A 21 17.74 16.20 -18.24
N ALA A 22 18.08 15.16 -19.01
CA ALA A 22 17.27 13.94 -19.07
C ALA A 22 17.20 13.23 -17.71
N THR A 23 18.31 13.21 -16.96
CA THR A 23 18.37 12.66 -15.60
C THR A 23 17.54 13.50 -14.63
N ALA A 24 17.59 14.83 -14.75
CA ALA A 24 16.77 15.73 -13.95
C ALA A 24 15.26 15.54 -14.20
N GLU A 25 14.84 15.37 -15.46
CA GLU A 25 13.44 15.10 -15.79
C GLU A 25 12.98 13.72 -15.29
N MET A 26 13.84 12.70 -15.39
CA MET A 26 13.54 11.39 -14.83
C MET A 26 13.39 11.46 -13.29
N SER A 27 14.24 12.24 -12.62
CA SER A 27 14.13 12.47 -11.18
C SER A 27 12.85 13.22 -10.80
N ALA A 28 12.41 14.18 -11.61
CA ALA A 28 11.15 14.89 -11.40
C ALA A 28 9.95 13.95 -11.55
N LEU A 29 9.96 13.10 -12.58
CA LEU A 29 8.89 12.12 -12.83
C LEU A 29 8.75 11.11 -11.69
N VAL A 30 9.86 10.59 -11.17
CA VAL A 30 9.87 9.69 -10.01
C VAL A 30 9.29 10.38 -8.78
N HIS A 31 9.62 11.66 -8.56
CA HIS A 31 9.08 12.41 -7.42
C HIS A 31 7.56 12.57 -7.53
N ASP A 32 7.05 12.83 -8.73
CA ASP A 32 5.61 12.94 -9.00
C ASP A 32 4.89 11.60 -8.81
N GLU A 33 5.47 10.49 -9.27
CA GLU A 33 4.90 9.15 -9.08
C GLU A 33 4.84 8.77 -7.59
N ILE A 34 5.88 9.12 -6.82
CA ILE A 34 5.90 8.95 -5.36
C ILE A 34 4.85 9.85 -4.70
N ALA A 35 4.71 11.10 -5.14
CA ALA A 35 3.70 12.02 -4.62
C ALA A 35 2.29 11.48 -4.87
N LEU A 36 2.05 10.93 -6.06
CA LEU A 36 0.78 10.30 -6.43
C LEU A 36 0.52 9.03 -5.63
N ALA A 37 1.51 8.13 -5.50
CA ALA A 37 1.41 6.92 -4.68
C ALA A 37 1.12 7.26 -3.22
N LYS A 38 1.76 8.31 -2.68
CA LYS A 38 1.50 8.82 -1.33
C LYS A 38 0.09 9.36 -1.19
N ALA A 39 -0.44 10.04 -2.23
CA ALA A 39 -1.81 10.52 -2.24
C ALA A 39 -2.81 9.36 -2.30
N GLN A 40 -2.55 8.31 -3.08
CA GLN A 40 -3.36 7.10 -3.12
C GLN A 40 -3.35 6.38 -1.77
N LEU A 41 -2.17 6.16 -1.18
CA LEU A 41 -2.04 5.55 0.14
C LEU A 41 -2.80 6.33 1.21
N LYS A 42 -2.70 7.67 1.23
CA LYS A 42 -3.49 8.50 2.15
C LYS A 42 -5.00 8.34 1.94
N ARG A 43 -5.46 8.23 0.68
CA ARG A 43 -6.88 7.98 0.38
C ARG A 43 -7.31 6.60 0.86
N ASP A 44 -6.48 5.58 0.65
CA ASP A 44 -6.77 4.20 1.07
C ASP A 44 -6.79 4.07 2.59
N VAL A 45 -5.83 4.68 3.28
CA VAL A 45 -5.81 4.77 4.74
C VAL A 45 -7.04 5.53 5.24
N LYS A 46 -7.39 6.67 4.64
CA LYS A 46 -8.58 7.42 5.04
C LYS A 46 -9.86 6.60 4.84
N ARG A 47 -10.00 5.92 3.70
CA ARG A 47 -11.15 5.04 3.43
C ARG A 47 -11.20 3.86 4.40
N GLY A 48 -10.07 3.21 4.65
CA GLY A 48 -9.96 2.11 5.62
C GLY A 48 -10.22 2.56 7.06
N ALA A 49 -9.79 3.77 7.43
CA ALA A 49 -10.03 4.34 8.75
C ALA A 49 -11.51 4.72 8.94
N ILE A 50 -12.15 5.29 7.93
CA ILE A 50 -13.58 5.62 8.00
C ILE A 50 -14.41 4.35 8.12
N SER A 51 -14.15 3.34 7.28
CA SER A 51 -14.89 2.08 7.34
C SER A 51 -14.60 1.34 8.64
N GLY A 52 -13.32 1.21 9.04
CA GLY A 52 -12.93 0.57 10.29
C GLY A 52 -13.51 1.26 11.52
N GLY A 53 -13.50 2.59 11.54
CA GLY A 53 -14.11 3.40 12.61
C GLY A 53 -15.62 3.21 12.68
N ALA A 54 -16.31 3.28 11.54
CA ALA A 54 -17.75 3.06 11.47
C ALA A 54 -18.15 1.64 11.92
N PHE A 55 -17.39 0.61 11.52
CA PHE A 55 -17.62 -0.77 11.98
C PHE A 55 -17.40 -0.91 13.49
N THR A 56 -16.41 -0.23 14.06
CA THR A 56 -16.16 -0.25 15.50
C THR A 56 -17.32 0.37 16.27
N VAL A 57 -17.77 1.56 15.87
CA VAL A 57 -18.93 2.24 16.48
C VAL A 57 -20.19 1.40 16.33
N ALA A 58 -20.46 0.87 15.13
CA ALA A 58 -21.59 -0.02 14.89
C ALA A 58 -21.55 -1.25 15.79
N GLY A 59 -20.37 -1.87 15.98
CA GLY A 59 -20.17 -2.99 16.89
C GLY A 59 -20.52 -2.63 18.34
N VAL A 60 -20.05 -1.48 18.82
CA VAL A 60 -20.36 -1.00 20.18
C VAL A 60 -21.85 -0.74 20.36
N VAL A 61 -22.51 -0.07 19.40
CA VAL A 61 -23.96 0.17 19.44
C VAL A 61 -24.73 -1.14 19.46
N LEU A 62 -24.32 -2.12 18.65
CA LEU A 62 -24.98 -3.43 18.58
C LEU A 62 -24.81 -4.20 19.89
N LEU A 63 -23.62 -4.17 20.50
CA LEU A 63 -23.37 -4.73 21.84
C LEU A 63 -24.24 -4.06 22.91
N PHE A 64 -24.36 -2.73 22.90
CA PHE A 64 -25.18 -2.00 23.87
C PHE A 64 -26.68 -2.24 23.66
N SER A 65 -27.10 -2.57 22.44
CA SER A 65 -28.50 -2.91 22.10
C SER A 65 -28.89 -4.35 22.49
N LEU A 66 -27.94 -5.26 22.72
CA LEU A 66 -28.21 -6.67 23.02
C LEU A 66 -29.20 -6.91 24.17
N PRO A 67 -29.11 -6.20 25.32
CA PRO A 67 -30.09 -6.38 26.40
C PRO A 67 -31.50 -6.03 25.94
N MET A 68 -31.66 -4.89 25.25
CA MET A 68 -32.95 -4.43 24.73
C MET A 68 -33.53 -5.39 23.69
N LEU A 69 -32.69 -5.91 22.79
CA LEU A 69 -33.07 -6.94 21.83
C LEU A 69 -33.53 -8.23 22.52
N ASN A 70 -32.85 -8.64 23.61
CA ASN A 70 -33.23 -9.83 24.37
C ASN A 70 -34.62 -9.66 25.03
N PHE A 71 -34.88 -8.50 25.63
CA PHE A 71 -36.22 -8.15 26.14
C PHE A 71 -37.27 -8.22 25.02
N ALA A 72 -37.02 -7.60 23.87
CA ALA A 72 -37.94 -7.60 22.74
C ALA A 72 -38.27 -9.01 22.25
N LEU A 73 -37.26 -9.89 22.10
CA LEU A 73 -37.49 -11.30 21.74
C LEU A 73 -38.26 -12.04 22.85
N ALA A 74 -37.92 -11.84 24.12
CA ALA A 74 -38.54 -12.56 25.22
C ALA A 74 -40.04 -12.23 25.31
N TYR A 75 -40.39 -10.95 25.18
CA TYR A 75 -41.79 -10.52 25.10
C TYR A 75 -42.48 -11.02 23.83
N GLY A 76 -41.79 -11.03 22.68
CA GLY A 76 -42.32 -11.57 21.43
C GLY A 76 -42.62 -13.09 21.48
N ILE A 77 -41.77 -13.87 22.15
CA ILE A 77 -42.01 -15.31 22.35
C ILE A 77 -43.15 -15.52 23.35
N ARG A 78 -43.20 -14.70 24.40
CA ARG A 78 -44.24 -14.77 25.44
C ARG A 78 -45.64 -14.51 24.86
N THR A 79 -45.80 -13.61 23.89
CA THR A 79 -47.11 -13.33 23.27
C THR A 79 -47.67 -14.51 22.47
N TRP A 80 -46.80 -15.35 21.88
CA TRP A 80 -47.23 -16.51 21.10
C TRP A 80 -47.40 -17.78 21.95
N SER A 81 -46.59 -17.94 22.99
CA SER A 81 -46.46 -19.22 23.69
C SER A 81 -47.08 -19.27 25.09
N HIS A 82 -47.44 -18.13 25.71
CA HIS A 82 -47.89 -18.03 27.11
C HIS A 82 -46.98 -18.73 28.16
N TRP A 83 -45.76 -19.12 27.78
CA TRP A 83 -44.84 -19.90 28.60
C TRP A 83 -44.23 -19.08 29.74
N ASN A 84 -43.51 -19.73 30.66
CA ASN A 84 -42.85 -19.04 31.77
C ASN A 84 -41.82 -18.03 31.22
N LEU A 85 -41.82 -16.81 31.78
CA LEU A 85 -40.96 -15.70 31.34
C LEU A 85 -39.49 -16.11 31.32
N ALA A 86 -39.05 -16.90 32.32
CA ALA A 86 -37.68 -17.39 32.41
C ALA A 86 -37.27 -18.23 31.19
N VAL A 87 -38.16 -19.10 30.69
CA VAL A 87 -37.91 -19.93 29.50
C VAL A 87 -37.81 -19.05 28.26
N CYS A 88 -38.67 -18.03 28.14
CA CYS A 88 -38.62 -17.08 27.03
C CYS A 88 -37.29 -16.31 26.98
N PHE A 89 -36.79 -15.80 28.12
CA PHE A 89 -35.48 -15.14 28.18
C PHE A 89 -34.33 -16.08 27.81
N LEU A 90 -34.38 -17.34 28.27
CA LEU A 90 -33.36 -18.32 27.97
C LEU A 90 -33.34 -18.67 26.47
N LEU A 91 -34.51 -18.77 25.84
CA LEU A 91 -34.64 -18.96 24.40
C LEU A 91 -34.14 -17.75 23.60
N SER A 92 -34.49 -16.53 24.00
CA SER A 92 -34.01 -15.29 23.39
C SER A 92 -32.49 -15.18 23.46
N PHE A 93 -31.91 -15.53 24.61
CA PHE A 93 -30.47 -15.59 24.77
C PHE A 93 -29.85 -16.64 23.84
N ALA A 94 -30.39 -17.86 23.80
CA ALA A 94 -29.91 -18.91 22.91
C ALA A 94 -29.99 -18.50 21.42
N ALA A 95 -31.07 -17.82 21.02
CA ALA A 95 -31.22 -17.29 19.66
C ALA A 95 -30.16 -16.23 19.33
N ASN A 96 -29.89 -15.29 20.25
CA ASN A 96 -28.84 -14.30 20.07
C ASN A 96 -27.44 -14.93 19.99
N VAL A 97 -27.17 -15.96 20.81
CA VAL A 97 -25.91 -16.71 20.75
C VAL A 97 -25.75 -17.43 19.41
N LEU A 98 -26.80 -18.07 18.89
CA LEU A 98 -26.78 -18.71 17.57
C LEU A 98 -26.45 -17.70 16.46
N VAL A 99 -27.10 -16.54 16.48
CA VAL A 99 -26.82 -15.45 15.52
C VAL A 99 -25.38 -14.98 15.65
N ALA A 100 -24.88 -14.77 16.88
CA ALA A 100 -23.50 -14.36 17.12
C ALA A 100 -22.48 -15.39 16.60
N VAL A 101 -22.73 -16.68 16.79
CA VAL A 101 -21.89 -17.76 16.26
C VAL A 101 -21.90 -17.77 14.73
N LEU A 102 -23.07 -17.64 14.10
CA LEU A 102 -23.19 -17.55 12.63
C LEU A 102 -22.42 -16.35 12.07
N LEU A 103 -22.60 -15.16 12.65
CA LEU A 103 -21.85 -13.96 12.24
C LEU A 103 -20.35 -14.12 12.47
N GLY A 104 -19.94 -14.72 13.60
CA GLY A 104 -18.56 -15.03 13.90
C GLY A 104 -17.94 -15.98 12.88
N LEU A 105 -18.66 -17.05 12.49
CA LEU A 105 -18.22 -17.99 11.46
C LEU A 105 -18.06 -17.32 10.10
N VAL A 106 -19.01 -16.47 9.70
CA VAL A 106 -18.92 -15.69 8.46
C VAL A 106 -17.72 -14.73 8.52
N GLY A 107 -17.52 -14.04 9.64
CA GLY A 107 -16.37 -13.16 9.86
C GLY A 107 -15.04 -13.90 9.74
N VAL A 108 -14.91 -15.07 10.37
CA VAL A 108 -13.73 -15.93 10.27
C VAL A 108 -13.55 -16.47 8.85
N ALA A 109 -14.62 -16.85 8.16
CA ALA A 109 -14.55 -17.31 6.78
C ALA A 109 -14.06 -16.20 5.83
N MET A 110 -14.55 -14.97 6.00
CA MET A 110 -14.08 -13.80 5.26
C MET A 110 -12.62 -13.47 5.59
N ALA A 111 -12.25 -13.49 6.87
CA ALA A 111 -10.87 -13.26 7.31
C ALA A 111 -9.92 -14.34 6.75
N LYS A 112 -10.32 -15.62 6.76
CA LYS A 112 -9.57 -16.72 6.14
C LYS A 112 -9.43 -16.54 4.63
N LYS A 113 -10.47 -16.06 3.94
CA LYS A 113 -10.42 -15.77 2.50
C LYS A 113 -9.46 -14.62 2.21
N ALA A 114 -9.48 -13.57 3.02
CA ALA A 114 -8.54 -12.45 2.95
C ALA A 114 -7.09 -12.88 3.28
N ALA A 115 -6.90 -13.78 4.24
CA ALA A 115 -5.59 -14.31 4.62
C ALA A 115 -5.03 -15.31 3.59
N LYS A 116 -5.88 -16.11 2.93
CA LYS A 116 -5.49 -16.99 1.83
C LYS A 116 -5.06 -16.22 0.58
N SER A 117 -5.59 -15.01 0.39
CA SER A 117 -5.01 -14.06 -0.55
C SER A 117 -3.62 -13.68 -0.02
N LYS A 118 -2.57 -14.37 -0.50
CA LYS A 118 -1.17 -14.10 -0.15
C LYS A 118 -0.71 -12.70 -0.61
N ALA A 119 -1.58 -11.87 -1.18
CA ALA A 119 -1.24 -10.57 -1.75
C ALA A 119 -0.56 -9.61 -0.73
N PRO A 120 -1.08 -9.37 0.48
CA PRO A 120 -0.43 -8.45 1.43
C PRO A 120 0.86 -9.03 2.01
N GLN A 121 0.92 -10.35 2.20
CA GLN A 121 2.08 -11.02 2.79
C GLN A 121 3.25 -11.17 1.80
N LYS A 122 2.95 -11.42 0.51
CA LYS A 122 3.95 -11.40 -0.57
C LYS A 122 4.51 -10.00 -0.78
N VAL A 123 3.67 -8.96 -0.77
CA VAL A 123 4.13 -7.57 -0.90
C VAL A 123 5.04 -7.18 0.27
N ALA A 124 4.66 -7.52 1.51
CA ALA A 124 5.50 -7.26 2.68
C ALA A 124 6.82 -8.07 2.66
N ALA A 125 6.79 -9.33 2.20
CA ALA A 125 7.99 -10.16 2.06
C ALA A 125 8.94 -9.61 0.99
N SER A 126 8.43 -9.27 -0.21
CA SER A 126 9.22 -8.67 -1.27
C SER A 126 9.81 -7.32 -0.86
N MET A 127 9.10 -6.50 -0.08
CA MET A 127 9.66 -5.24 0.46
C MET A 127 10.82 -5.49 1.44
N LYS A 128 10.71 -6.50 2.31
CA LYS A 128 11.80 -6.89 3.21
C LYS A 128 13.01 -7.45 2.46
N GLU A 129 12.76 -8.24 1.42
CA GLU A 129 13.81 -8.81 0.57
C GLU A 129 14.56 -7.70 -0.19
N THR A 130 13.84 -6.76 -0.80
CA THR A 130 14.44 -5.60 -1.48
C THR A 130 15.25 -4.71 -0.51
N ALA A 131 14.74 -4.46 0.70
CA ALA A 131 15.50 -3.75 1.73
C ALA A 131 16.75 -4.53 2.16
N GLY A 132 16.64 -5.86 2.25
CA GLY A 132 17.74 -6.78 2.54
C GLY A 132 18.85 -6.80 1.50
N VAL A 133 18.50 -6.65 0.22
CA VAL A 133 19.49 -6.56 -0.88
C VAL A 133 20.13 -5.18 -0.91
N LEU A 134 19.36 -4.11 -0.72
CA LEU A 134 19.88 -2.73 -0.70
C LEU A 134 20.81 -2.46 0.49
N GLN A 135 20.55 -3.02 1.66
CA GLN A 135 21.47 -2.90 2.81
C GLN A 135 22.77 -3.70 2.65
N ASN A 136 22.74 -4.79 1.87
CA ASN A 136 23.91 -5.63 1.61
C ASN A 136 24.73 -5.15 0.40
N ALA A 137 24.17 -4.29 -0.44
CA ALA A 137 24.89 -3.57 -1.48
C ALA A 137 25.76 -2.48 -0.83
N LYS A 138 26.92 -2.87 -0.28
CA LYS A 138 27.97 -1.92 0.09
C LYS A 138 28.31 -1.05 -1.14
N PRO A 139 28.45 0.29 -0.99
CA PRO A 139 28.94 1.13 -2.06
C PRO A 139 30.33 0.62 -2.45
N HIS A 140 30.47 0.05 -3.64
CA HIS A 140 31.79 -0.29 -4.16
C HIS A 140 32.58 1.02 -4.28
N PRO A 141 33.74 1.14 -3.61
CA PRO A 141 34.68 2.20 -3.89
C PRO A 141 35.03 2.06 -5.37
N ARG A 142 34.71 3.09 -6.17
CA ARG A 142 35.26 3.22 -7.52
C ARG A 142 36.78 3.10 -7.35
N PRO A 143 37.47 2.15 -8.01
CA PRO A 143 38.92 2.15 -8.02
C PRO A 143 39.32 3.51 -8.55
N GLU A 144 39.97 4.32 -7.73
CA GLU A 144 40.57 5.55 -8.21
C GLU A 144 41.49 5.16 -9.35
N LEU A 145 41.26 5.79 -10.50
CA LEU A 145 42.10 5.63 -11.66
C LEU A 145 43.51 5.97 -11.20
N VAL A 146 44.36 4.94 -11.08
CA VAL A 146 45.79 5.14 -10.86
C VAL A 146 46.29 5.94 -12.05
N GLU A 147 46.49 7.23 -11.78
CA GLU A 147 47.17 8.18 -12.63
C GLU A 147 48.53 7.58 -12.99
N GLY A 148 48.69 7.06 -14.21
CA GLY A 148 49.99 6.58 -14.68
C GLY A 148 50.05 5.31 -15.53
N LYS A 149 48.95 4.73 -16.04
CA LYS A 149 49.10 3.74 -17.13
C LYS A 149 47.95 3.74 -18.12
N ALA A 150 48.18 4.43 -19.24
CA ALA A 150 47.37 4.30 -20.44
C ALA A 150 47.30 2.81 -20.87
N PRO A 151 46.10 2.21 -21.00
CA PRO A 151 45.98 0.87 -21.55
C PRO A 151 46.18 0.94 -23.07
N LYS A 152 47.20 0.24 -23.57
CA LYS A 152 47.52 0.02 -24.99
C LYS A 152 46.40 -0.64 -25.83
N ALA A 153 45.18 -0.77 -25.30
CA ALA A 153 44.05 -1.42 -25.96
C ALA A 153 43.26 -0.47 -26.89
N VAL A 154 43.33 0.85 -26.70
CA VAL A 154 42.60 1.83 -27.53
C VAL A 154 43.30 2.17 -28.85
N GLU A 155 44.59 1.90 -29.00
CA GLU A 155 45.34 2.17 -30.23
C GLU A 155 45.18 1.06 -31.30
N ALA A 156 44.82 -0.18 -30.88
CA ALA A 156 44.66 -1.31 -31.80
C ALA A 156 43.34 -1.28 -32.59
N VAL A 157 42.32 -0.59 -32.08
CA VAL A 157 40.99 -0.50 -32.73
C VAL A 157 40.86 0.64 -33.74
N ALA A 158 41.80 1.60 -33.74
CA ALA A 158 41.80 2.73 -34.66
C ALA A 158 42.60 2.49 -35.95
N ARG A 159 43.30 1.36 -36.08
CA ARG A 159 44.20 1.08 -37.24
C ARG A 159 43.67 0.03 -38.21
N SER A 160 42.43 -0.45 -38.03
CA SER A 160 41.80 -1.49 -38.88
C SER A 160 40.60 -0.97 -39.69
N THR A 161 40.61 0.31 -40.05
CA THR A 161 39.68 0.86 -41.06
C THR A 161 40.46 1.76 -42.01
N SER A 162 41.23 1.16 -42.91
CA SER A 162 41.74 1.77 -44.15
C SER A 162 41.90 0.66 -45.17
#